data_AF-A0A2V5WQH2-F1
#
_entry.id   AF-A0A2V5WQH2-F1
#
_cell.length_a   1.000
_cell.length_b   1.000
_cell.length_c   1.000
_cell.angle_alpha   90.00
_cell.angle_beta   90.00
_cell.angle_gamma   90.00
#
_symmetry.space_group_name_H-M   'P 1'
#
loop_
_entity.id
_entity.type
_entity.pdbx_description
1 polymer ?
#
loop_
_entity_poly.entity_id
_entity_poly.type
_entity_poly.pdbx_seq_one_letter_code
_entity_poly.pdbx_strand_id
1 'polypeptide(L)'
;PAARPLNRMPNSVDTLEPNDRFVEAVNKLPITPGIPYHSIMGDRGRGDTPNSSDGVVPYWSSHLAGARSELVVNSDHGAQYNPQAIREVERILKLNLAVSR
;
A
#
# COMPACT_ATOMS: atom_id res chain seq x y z
N PRO A 1 0.76 -13.39 16.87
CA PRO A 1 0.93 -14.87 16.77
C PRO A 1 2.32 -15.16 16.19
N ALA A 2 2.96 -16.29 16.54
CA ALA A 2 4.27 -16.64 15.97
C ALA A 2 4.13 -17.07 14.49
N ALA A 3 5.16 -16.77 13.68
CA ALA A 3 5.23 -17.14 12.25
C ALA A 3 5.04 -18.65 12.07
N ARG A 4 4.35 -19.06 10.99
CA ARG A 4 4.09 -20.47 10.72
C ARG A 4 5.39 -21.21 10.35
N PRO A 5 5.66 -22.41 10.90
CA PRO A 5 6.79 -23.22 10.45
C PRO A 5 6.55 -23.74 9.03
N LEU A 6 7.55 -23.59 8.16
CA LEU A 6 7.51 -24.02 6.76
C LEU A 6 8.15 -25.41 6.61
N ASN A 7 7.43 -26.33 5.96
CA ASN A 7 7.91 -27.68 5.62
C ASN A 7 8.43 -27.78 4.16
N ARG A 8 8.55 -26.64 3.48
CA ARG A 8 9.02 -26.51 2.10
C ARG A 8 9.82 -25.21 1.96
N MET A 9 10.52 -25.04 0.83
CA MET A 9 11.10 -23.73 0.52
C MET A 9 9.99 -22.65 0.47
N PRO A 10 10.24 -21.44 1.00
CA PRO A 10 9.29 -20.35 0.95
C PRO A 10 8.94 -19.94 -0.48
N ASN A 11 7.71 -19.47 -0.70
CA ASN A 11 7.26 -18.85 -1.94
C ASN A 11 6.44 -17.58 -1.65
N SER A 12 5.96 -16.92 -2.70
CA SER A 12 5.26 -15.63 -2.59
C SER A 12 3.98 -15.70 -1.74
N VAL A 13 3.32 -16.85 -1.65
CA VAL A 13 2.13 -17.00 -0.81
C VAL A 13 2.50 -16.95 0.67
N ASP A 14 3.66 -17.50 1.06
CA ASP A 14 4.11 -17.46 2.46
C ASP A 14 4.39 -16.00 2.88
N THR A 15 4.88 -15.16 1.97
CA THR A 15 5.11 -13.72 2.23
C THR A 15 3.82 -12.89 2.38
N LEU A 16 2.64 -13.48 2.15
CA LEU A 16 1.36 -12.83 2.44
C LEU A 16 0.93 -13.02 3.90
N GLU A 17 1.61 -13.89 4.66
CA GLU A 17 1.32 -14.04 6.09
C GLU A 17 1.77 -12.77 6.84
N PRO A 18 0.88 -12.12 7.64
CA PRO A 18 1.22 -10.88 8.34
C PRO A 18 2.41 -10.97 9.31
N ASN A 19 2.77 -12.19 9.72
CA ASN A 19 3.87 -12.49 10.62
C ASN A 19 5.00 -13.29 9.92
N ASP A 20 5.08 -13.23 8.59
CA ASP A 20 6.24 -13.77 7.88
C ASP A 20 7.52 -13.03 8.35
N ARG A 21 8.51 -13.81 8.77
CA ARG A 21 9.73 -13.26 9.40
C ARG A 21 10.57 -12.41 8.45
N PHE A 22 10.56 -12.74 7.17
CA PHE A 22 11.32 -11.98 6.17
C PHE A 22 10.64 -10.64 5.91
N VAL A 23 9.32 -10.64 5.72
CA VAL A 23 8.54 -9.41 5.53
C VAL A 23 8.61 -8.49 6.75
N GLU A 24 8.48 -9.03 7.97
CA GLU A 24 8.65 -8.25 9.20
C GLU A 24 10.05 -7.62 9.33
N ALA A 25 11.10 -8.31 8.86
CA ALA A 25 12.45 -7.79 8.89
C ALA A 25 12.64 -6.65 7.87
N VAL A 26 12.13 -6.81 6.65
CA VAL A 26 12.22 -5.80 5.59
C VAL A 26 11.37 -4.57 5.93
N ASN A 27 10.19 -4.73 6.53
CA ASN A 27 9.31 -3.63 6.94
C ASN A 27 9.93 -2.68 8.00
N LYS A 28 11.02 -3.08 8.66
CA LYS A 28 11.77 -2.21 9.59
C LYS A 28 12.73 -1.28 8.87
N LEU A 29 13.03 -1.54 7.59
CA LEU A 29 13.87 -0.66 6.79
C LEU A 29 13.05 0.57 6.39
N PRO A 30 13.53 1.79 6.67
CA PRO A 30 12.84 2.99 6.24
C PRO A 30 12.90 3.12 4.72
N ILE A 31 11.85 3.70 4.13
CA ILE A 31 11.93 4.22 2.77
C ILE A 31 13.06 5.26 2.73
N THR A 32 13.89 5.21 1.69
CA THR A 32 15.07 6.07 1.55
C THR A 32 14.74 7.55 1.79
N PRO A 33 15.41 8.20 2.76
CA PRO A 33 15.17 9.62 3.04
C PRO A 33 15.32 10.49 1.79
N GLY A 34 14.44 11.48 1.65
CA GLY A 34 14.44 12.41 0.52
C GLY A 34 13.74 11.89 -0.74
N ILE A 35 13.37 10.62 -0.83
CA ILE A 35 12.54 10.09 -1.93
C ILE A 35 11.06 10.20 -1.52
N PRO A 36 10.27 11.09 -2.13
CA PRO A 36 8.85 11.18 -1.82
C PRO A 36 8.08 9.99 -2.38
N TYR A 37 7.08 9.54 -1.62
CA TYR A 37 6.16 8.50 -2.03
C TYR A 37 4.73 8.90 -1.69
N HIS A 38 3.79 8.28 -2.40
CA HIS A 38 2.36 8.55 -2.30
C HIS A 38 1.62 7.21 -2.24
N SER A 39 0.53 7.15 -1.49
CA SER A 39 -0.29 5.95 -1.33
C SER A 39 -1.67 6.15 -1.96
N ILE A 40 -2.11 5.21 -2.79
CA ILE A 40 -3.46 5.20 -3.38
C ILE A 40 -4.05 3.81 -3.15
N MET A 41 -5.19 3.71 -2.48
CA MET A 41 -5.74 2.42 -2.04
C MET A 41 -7.27 2.38 -2.10
N GLY A 42 -7.82 1.18 -2.24
CA GLY A 42 -9.26 0.94 -2.24
C GLY A 42 -9.83 0.73 -0.83
N ASP A 43 -11.13 1.04 -0.64
CA ASP A 43 -11.89 0.69 0.57
C ASP A 43 -13.25 0.03 0.27
N ARG A 44 -13.47 -0.36 -1.00
CA ARG A 44 -14.77 -0.84 -1.53
C ARG A 44 -15.93 0.13 -1.33
N GLY A 45 -15.65 1.42 -1.17
CA GLY A 45 -16.64 2.48 -0.98
C GLY A 45 -17.25 2.50 0.41
N ARG A 46 -16.60 1.87 1.39
CA ARG A 46 -17.14 1.76 2.75
C ARG A 46 -16.95 3.04 3.56
N GLY A 47 -15.96 3.86 3.24
CA GLY A 47 -15.68 5.12 3.94
C GLY A 47 -15.37 4.93 5.42
N ASP A 48 -14.91 3.75 5.83
CA ASP A 48 -14.72 3.33 7.23
C ASP A 48 -13.25 3.32 7.66
N THR A 49 -12.35 3.93 6.87
CA THR A 49 -10.93 4.14 7.21
C THR A 49 -10.79 4.79 8.60
N PRO A 50 -9.96 4.26 9.51
CA PRO A 50 -8.89 3.26 9.29
C PRO A 50 -9.33 1.79 9.40
N ASN A 51 -10.60 1.50 9.66
CA ASN A 51 -11.13 0.13 9.80
C ASN A 51 -11.61 -0.44 8.45
N SER A 52 -10.93 -0.06 7.36
CA SER A 52 -11.33 -0.38 5.99
C SER A 52 -10.44 -1.46 5.36
N SER A 53 -10.89 -1.98 4.21
CA SER A 53 -10.13 -2.92 3.38
C SER A 53 -10.65 -2.89 1.95
N ASP A 54 -9.73 -3.06 1.00
CA ASP A 54 -10.03 -3.22 -0.43
C ASP A 54 -10.62 -4.61 -0.78
N GLY A 55 -10.78 -5.49 0.22
CA GLY A 55 -11.27 -6.86 0.07
C GLY A 55 -10.16 -7.93 0.10
N VAL A 56 -8.90 -7.52 0.02
CA VAL A 56 -7.71 -8.39 0.10
C VAL A 56 -6.76 -7.89 1.17
N VAL A 57 -6.45 -6.60 1.16
CA VAL A 57 -5.52 -5.93 2.06
C VAL A 57 -6.29 -5.00 3.00
N PRO A 58 -6.10 -5.09 4.33
CA PRO A 58 -6.68 -4.13 5.26
C PRO A 58 -5.89 -2.82 5.28
N TYR A 59 -6.56 -1.70 5.57
CA TYR A 59 -5.96 -0.35 5.56
C TYR A 59 -4.67 -0.26 6.39
N TRP A 60 -4.65 -0.84 7.60
CA TRP A 60 -3.47 -0.81 8.46
C TRP A 60 -2.24 -1.48 7.84
N SER A 61 -2.43 -2.42 6.91
CA SER A 61 -1.34 -3.11 6.21
C SER A 61 -0.89 -2.34 4.97
N SER A 62 -1.78 -1.58 4.33
CA SER A 62 -1.46 -0.77 3.15
C SER A 62 -0.97 0.63 3.50
N HIS A 63 -1.29 1.13 4.70
CA HIS A 63 -0.91 2.45 5.18
C HIS A 63 0.60 2.55 5.39
N LEU A 64 1.20 3.60 4.82
CA LEU A 64 2.61 3.92 4.96
C LEU A 64 2.76 5.29 5.62
N ALA A 65 3.07 5.28 6.92
CA ALA A 65 3.30 6.49 7.69
C ALA A 65 4.46 7.31 7.09
N GLY A 66 4.19 8.56 6.74
CA GLY A 66 5.17 9.46 6.11
C GLY A 66 4.98 9.64 4.60
N ALA A 67 3.98 9.01 3.99
CA ALA A 67 3.59 9.30 2.61
C ALA A 67 3.29 10.80 2.44
N ARG A 68 3.74 11.38 1.32
CA ARG A 68 3.50 12.80 0.99
C ARG A 68 2.01 13.08 0.74
N SER A 69 1.29 12.10 0.19
CA SER A 69 -0.18 12.09 0.19
C SER A 69 -0.69 10.66 0.25
N GLU A 70 -1.90 10.51 0.78
CA GLU A 70 -2.66 9.28 0.79
C GLU A 70 -4.06 9.56 0.23
N LEU A 71 -4.51 8.72 -0.72
CA LEU A 71 -5.85 8.78 -1.28
C LEU A 71 -6.54 7.42 -1.13
N VAL A 72 -7.68 7.41 -0.46
CA VAL A 72 -8.59 6.25 -0.42
C VAL A 72 -9.66 6.46 -1.48
N VAL A 73 -9.80 5.50 -2.39
CA VAL A 73 -10.80 5.52 -3.46
C VAL A 73 -11.83 4.42 -3.25
N ASN A 74 -13.06 4.68 -3.71
CA ASN A 74 -14.10 3.66 -3.77
C ASN A 74 -13.75 2.61 -4.85
N SER A 75 -12.93 1.64 -4.46
CA SER A 75 -12.47 0.53 -5.30
C SER A 75 -12.22 -0.69 -4.44
N ASP A 76 -12.38 -1.87 -5.03
CA ASP A 76 -11.77 -3.10 -4.50
C ASP A 76 -10.25 -3.07 -4.70
N HIS A 77 -9.60 -4.24 -4.55
CA HIS A 77 -8.17 -4.42 -4.74
C HIS A 77 -7.66 -3.95 -6.13
N GLY A 78 -8.54 -3.81 -7.12
CA GLY A 78 -8.22 -3.29 -8.46
C GLY A 78 -8.17 -1.76 -8.55
N ALA A 79 -7.63 -1.07 -7.55
CA ALA A 79 -7.60 0.40 -7.48
C ALA A 79 -6.99 1.07 -8.73
N GLN A 80 -6.03 0.43 -9.40
CA GLN A 80 -5.39 0.95 -10.62
C GLN A 80 -6.35 1.12 -11.81
N TYR A 81 -7.51 0.45 -11.81
CA TYR A 81 -8.54 0.62 -12.84
C TYR A 81 -9.54 1.73 -12.50
N ASN A 82 -9.50 2.25 -11.26
CA ASN A 82 -10.43 3.27 -10.81
C ASN A 82 -10.09 4.65 -11.44
N PRO A 83 -11.06 5.35 -12.06
CA PRO A 83 -10.80 6.66 -12.66
C PRO A 83 -10.26 7.71 -11.70
N GLN A 84 -10.62 7.66 -10.40
CA GLN A 84 -10.09 8.57 -9.39
C GLN A 84 -8.61 8.27 -9.11
N ALA A 85 -8.23 6.99 -9.00
CA ALA A 85 -6.84 6.59 -8.80
C ALA A 85 -5.96 6.99 -10.00
N ILE A 86 -6.45 6.76 -11.23
CA ILE A 86 -5.72 7.18 -12.45
C ILE A 86 -5.49 8.69 -12.47
N ARG A 87 -6.52 9.49 -12.13
CA ARG A 87 -6.38 10.95 -12.04
C ARG A 87 -5.41 11.39 -10.94
N GLU A 88 -5.35 10.68 -9.83
CA GLU A 88 -4.39 10.99 -8.77
C GLU A 88 -2.95 10.71 -9.20
N VAL A 89 -2.71 9.59 -9.90
CA VAL A 89 -1.41 9.33 -10.54
C VAL A 89 -1.05 10.45 -11.51
N GLU A 90 -1.97 10.84 -12.40
CA GLU A 90 -1.75 11.95 -13.34
C GLU A 90 -1.41 13.26 -12.62
N ARG A 91 -2.15 13.60 -11.55
CA ARG A 91 -1.92 14.79 -10.73
C ARG A 91 -0.53 14.77 -10.08
N ILE A 92 -0.12 13.64 -9.51
CA ILE A 92 1.21 13.45 -8.89
C ILE A 92 2.31 13.62 -9.94
N LEU A 93 2.15 13.03 -11.13
CA LEU A 93 3.12 13.17 -12.21
C LEU A 93 3.25 14.63 -12.67
N LYS A 94 2.14 15.34 -12.88
CA LYS A 94 2.14 16.77 -13.24
C LYS A 94 2.77 17.64 -12.15
N LEU A 95 2.49 17.36 -10.88
CA LEU A 95 3.10 18.05 -9.75
C LEU A 95 4.63 17.95 -9.79
N ASN A 96 5.17 16.74 -10.01
CA ASN A 96 6.62 16.53 -10.06
C ASN A 96 7.26 17.12 -11.34
N LEU A 97 6.54 17.13 -12.47
CA LEU A 97 7.00 17.82 -13.69
C LEU A 97 7.11 19.34 -13.48
N ALA A 98 6.19 19.94 -12.74
CA ALA A 98 6.22 21.38 -12.46
C ALA A 98 7.37 21.76 -11.50
N VAL A 99 7.72 20.88 -10.56
CA VAL A 99 8.85 21.06 -9.63
C VAL A 99 10.21 20.82 -10.31
N SER A 100 10.23 20.03 -11.38
CA SER A 100 11.46 19.72 -12.14
C SER A 100 11.83 20.78 -13.18
N ARG A 101 11.07 21.88 -13.28
CA ARG A 101 11.37 23.04 -14.12
C ARG A 101 11.98 24.15 -13.26
#